data_AF-A0A0C2CWA5-F1
#
_entry.id   AF-A0A0C2CWA5-F1
#
_cell.length_a   1.000
_cell.length_b   1.000
_cell.length_c   1.000
_cell.angle_alpha   90.00
_cell.angle_beta   90.00
_cell.angle_gamma   90.00
#
_symmetry.space_group_name_H-M   'P 1'
#
loop_
_entity.id
_entity.type
_entity.pdbx_description
1 polymer ?
#
loop_
_entity_poly.entity_id
_entity_poly.type
_entity_poly.pdbx_seq_one_letter_code
_entity_poly.pdbx_strand_id
1 'polypeptide(L)'
;MPGQLSSLMQLFQERQRDLAEIGISIESSGIKVEKDRFYLVNLNADPSLNELLVYYINSSAIIGNLDEIETSLDSGLGNSVEDLDKKDG
;
A
#
# COMPACT_ATOMS: atom_id res chain seq x y z
N MET A 1 26.62 -9.07 -22.76
CA MET A 1 25.25 -8.77 -22.28
C MET A 1 25.25 -7.58 -21.31
N PRO A 2 25.52 -6.33 -21.76
CA PRO A 2 25.47 -5.15 -20.87
C PRO A 2 24.05 -4.59 -20.66
N GLY A 3 23.11 -4.85 -21.58
CA GLY A 3 21.74 -4.29 -21.51
C GLY A 3 20.83 -4.87 -20.42
N GLN A 4 21.11 -6.08 -19.92
CA GLN A 4 20.32 -6.67 -18.81
C GLN A 4 20.65 -6.06 -17.45
N LEU A 5 21.86 -5.53 -17.27
CA LEU A 5 22.25 -4.88 -16.03
C LEU A 5 21.62 -3.48 -15.91
N SER A 6 21.54 -2.74 -17.02
CA SER A 6 20.91 -1.41 -17.04
C SER A 6 19.41 -1.48 -16.76
N SER A 7 18.70 -2.47 -17.32
CA SER A 7 17.26 -2.62 -17.07
C SER A 7 16.97 -3.03 -15.62
N LEU A 8 17.80 -3.90 -15.02
CA LEU A 8 17.65 -4.28 -13.61
C LEU A 8 17.91 -3.09 -12.67
N MET A 9 18.93 -2.29 -12.95
CA MET A 9 19.20 -1.07 -12.17
C MET A 9 18.06 -0.06 -12.26
N GLN A 10 17.48 0.10 -13.46
CA GLN A 10 16.37 1.02 -13.65
C GLN A 10 15.12 0.57 -12.89
N LEU A 11 14.78 -0.73 -12.95
CA LEU A 11 13.69 -1.30 -12.16
C LEU A 11 13.91 -1.10 -10.66
N PHE A 12 15.14 -1.29 -10.18
CA PHE A 12 15.48 -1.08 -8.78
C PHE A 12 15.31 0.40 -8.36
N GLN A 13 15.72 1.34 -9.21
CA GLN A 13 15.56 2.78 -8.96
C GLN A 13 14.09 3.19 -8.93
N GLU A 14 13.27 2.67 -9.84
CA GLU A 14 11.82 2.93 -9.86
C GLU A 14 11.18 2.43 -8.56
N ARG A 15 11.44 1.17 -8.17
CA ARG A 15 10.95 0.61 -6.90
C ARG A 15 11.37 1.45 -5.68
N GLN A 16 12.61 1.93 -5.67
CA GLN A 16 13.13 2.74 -4.57
C GLN A 16 12.47 4.11 -4.52
N ARG A 17 12.17 4.72 -5.68
CA ARG A 17 11.42 5.97 -5.78
C ARG A 17 9.99 5.79 -5.26
N ASP A 18 9.30 4.72 -5.69
CA ASP A 18 7.91 4.48 -5.30
C ASP A 18 7.78 4.32 -3.78
N LEU A 19 8.71 3.59 -3.14
CA LEU A 19 8.75 3.46 -1.69
C LEU A 19 9.03 4.79 -1.00
N ALA A 20 9.97 5.59 -1.53
CA ALA A 20 10.29 6.89 -0.96
C ALA A 20 9.10 7.86 -1.03
N GLU A 21 8.28 7.80 -2.09
CA GLU A 21 7.09 8.63 -2.24
C GLU A 21 6.04 8.40 -1.14
N ILE A 22 5.91 7.17 -0.66
CA ILE A 22 5.03 6.79 0.46
C ILE A 22 5.74 6.82 1.82
N GLY A 23 6.95 7.40 1.88
CA GLY A 23 7.71 7.56 3.11
C GLY A 23 8.31 6.25 3.66
N ILE A 24 8.59 5.28 2.78
CA ILE A 24 9.21 4.01 3.14
C ILE A 24 10.63 3.95 2.58
N SER A 25 11.56 3.50 3.42
CA SER A 25 12.94 3.21 3.01
C SER A 25 13.39 1.85 3.52
N ILE A 26 14.12 1.12 2.68
CA ILE A 26 14.70 -0.18 3.03
C ILE A 26 16.15 0.05 3.45
N GLU A 27 16.43 -0.21 4.72
CA GLU A 27 17.76 -0.12 5.32
C GLU A 27 18.31 -1.53 5.57
N SER A 28 19.62 -1.64 5.84
CA SER A 28 20.25 -2.93 6.14
C SER A 28 19.66 -3.61 7.39
N SER A 29 19.13 -2.83 8.33
CA SER A 29 18.53 -3.30 9.59
C SER A 29 17.02 -3.49 9.53
N GLY A 30 16.36 -3.15 8.42
CA GLY A 30 14.91 -3.33 8.29
C GLY A 30 14.22 -2.26 7.45
N ILE A 31 12.94 -2.04 7.73
CA ILE A 31 12.08 -1.08 7.03
C ILE A 31 11.90 0.14 7.93
N LYS A 32 12.24 1.32 7.40
CA LYS A 32 12.02 2.60 8.07
C LYS A 32 10.88 3.34 7.40
N VAL A 33 9.99 3.88 8.24
CA VAL A 33 8.83 4.67 7.82
C VAL A 33 8.96 6.11 8.29
N GLU A 34 8.39 7.04 7.54
CA GLU A 34 8.26 8.44 7.93
C GLU A 34 7.26 8.59 9.09
N LYS A 35 7.41 9.66 9.90
CA LYS A 35 6.63 9.82 11.14
C LYS A 35 5.36 10.67 10.96
N ASP A 36 5.26 11.37 9.85
CA ASP A 36 4.20 12.30 9.46
C ASP A 36 3.17 11.65 8.52
N ARG A 37 3.16 10.32 8.46
CA ARG A 37 2.28 9.51 7.62
C ARG A 37 1.62 8.40 8.42
N PHE A 38 0.55 7.84 7.87
CA PHE A 38 -0.25 6.80 8.51
C PHE A 38 0.04 5.42 7.90
N TYR A 39 0.28 4.44 8.77
CA TYR A 39 0.58 3.07 8.36
C TYR A 39 -0.18 2.05 9.23
N LEU A 40 -0.59 0.93 8.62
CA LEU A 40 -0.98 -0.28 9.36
C LEU A 40 0.16 -1.28 9.32
N VAL A 41 0.49 -1.87 10.47
CA VAL A 41 1.50 -2.92 10.58
C VAL A 41 0.80 -4.22 10.87
N ASN A 42 1.10 -5.23 10.07
CA ASN A 42 0.60 -6.57 10.30
C ASN A 42 1.37 -7.24 11.44
N LEU A 43 0.66 -7.62 12.50
CA LEU A 43 1.21 -8.29 13.68
C LEU A 43 0.93 -9.81 13.67
N ASN A 44 0.30 -10.30 12.61
CA ASN A 44 0.05 -11.73 12.44
C ASN A 44 1.40 -12.46 12.34
N ALA A 45 1.53 -13.53 13.12
CA ALA A 45 2.76 -14.32 13.18
C ALA A 45 2.86 -15.37 12.07
N ASP A 46 1.80 -15.58 11.28
CA ASP A 46 1.75 -16.56 10.20
C ASP A 46 2.20 -15.91 8.87
N PRO A 47 3.38 -16.29 8.34
CA PRO A 47 3.87 -15.76 7.07
C PRO A 47 3.10 -16.29 5.84
N SER A 48 2.18 -17.26 6.03
CA SER A 48 1.39 -17.86 4.95
C SER A 48 0.16 -17.03 4.58
N LEU A 49 -0.16 -16.00 5.38
CA LEU A 49 -1.23 -15.06 5.06
C LEU A 49 -0.79 -14.15 3.91
N ASN A 50 -1.66 -13.98 2.91
CA ASN A 50 -1.42 -13.14 1.75
C ASN A 50 -1.62 -11.65 2.07
N GLU A 51 -1.06 -11.21 3.20
CA GLU A 51 -1.17 -9.86 3.73
C GLU A 51 0.21 -9.19 3.72
N LEU A 52 0.25 -7.89 3.39
CA LEU A 52 1.48 -7.11 3.45
C LEU A 52 1.88 -6.90 4.91
N LEU A 53 3.17 -6.70 5.15
CA LEU A 53 3.67 -6.35 6.48
C LEU A 53 3.30 -4.91 6.87
N VAL A 54 3.31 -3.98 5.90
CA VAL A 54 3.05 -2.55 6.10
C VAL A 54 2.11 -2.06 5.01
N TYR A 55 1.04 -1.36 5.41
CA TYR A 55 0.08 -0.71 4.51
C TYR A 55 0.18 0.81 4.70
N TYR A 56 0.41 1.56 3.64
CA TYR A 56 0.35 3.02 3.65
C TYR A 56 -1.10 3.48 3.51
N ILE A 57 -1.56 4.35 4.41
CA ILE A 57 -2.86 5.00 4.30
C ILE A 57 -2.62 6.42 3.78
N ASN A 58 -3.21 6.73 2.62
CA ASN A 58 -3.21 8.08 2.08
C ASN A 58 -4.28 8.92 2.79
N SER A 59 -5.45 9.15 2.17
CA SER A 59 -6.57 9.86 2.80
C SER A 59 -7.47 8.93 3.60
N SER A 60 -7.94 7.87 2.96
CA SER A 60 -8.87 6.90 3.53
C SER A 60 -8.49 5.48 3.10
N ALA A 61 -8.93 4.48 3.88
CA ALA A 61 -8.73 3.07 3.58
C ALA A 61 -10.03 2.30 3.84
N ILE A 62 -10.42 1.48 2.87
CA ILE A 62 -11.54 0.53 3.02
C ILE A 62 -10.95 -0.80 3.49
N ILE A 63 -11.47 -1.32 4.61
CA ILE A 63 -11.01 -2.57 5.22
C ILE A 63 -12.18 -3.54 5.24
N GLY A 64 -12.01 -4.73 4.64
CA GLY A 64 -13.04 -5.75 4.58
C GLY A 64 -12.69 -6.85 3.59
N ASN A 65 -13.63 -7.77 3.39
CA ASN A 65 -13.50 -8.80 2.37
C ASN A 65 -13.75 -8.20 0.97
N LEU A 66 -12.85 -8.46 0.02
CA LEU A 66 -12.91 -7.88 -1.32
C LEU A 66 -14.20 -8.28 -2.06
N ASP A 67 -14.58 -9.55 -2.00
CA ASP A 67 -15.76 -10.07 -2.70
C ASP A 67 -17.04 -9.42 -2.16
N GLU A 68 -17.12 -9.20 -0.84
CA GLU A 68 -18.26 -8.52 -0.21
C GLU A 68 -18.31 -7.04 -0.56
N ILE A 69 -17.16 -6.37 -0.61
CA ILE A 69 -17.06 -4.95 -0.99
C ILE A 69 -17.51 -4.76 -2.44
N GLU A 70 -16.96 -5.55 -3.38
CA GLU A 70 -17.31 -5.47 -4.80
C GLU A 70 -18.81 -5.73 -5.02
N THR A 71 -19.35 -6.75 -4.36
CA THR A 71 -20.80 -7.07 -4.43
C THR A 71 -21.65 -5.92 -3.88
N SER A 72 -21.22 -5.26 -2.79
CA SER A 72 -21.95 -4.14 -2.20
C SER A 72 -21.95 -2.87 -3.07
N LEU A 73 -20.86 -2.63 -3.81
CA LEU A 73 -20.75 -1.54 -4.78
C LEU A 73 -21.67 -1.78 -5.99
N ASP A 74 -21.66 -2.98 -6.56
CA ASP A 74 -22.53 -3.33 -7.71
C ASP A 74 -24.03 -3.26 -7.34
N SER A 75 -24.34 -3.56 -6.07
CA SER A 75 -25.71 -3.48 -5.54
C SER A 75 -26.18 -2.04 -5.23
N GLY A 76 -25.31 -1.04 -5.31
CA GLY A 76 -25.63 0.36 -4.98
C GLY A 76 -25.86 0.63 -3.49
N LEU A 77 -25.43 -0.29 -2.61
CA LEU A 77 -25.59 -0.20 -1.16
C LEU A 77 -24.27 0.17 -0.45
N GLY A 78 -23.14 0.00 -1.12
CA GLY A 78 -21.82 0.42 -0.64
C GLY A 78 -21.55 1.89 -0.92
N ASN A 79 -20.80 2.56 -0.02
CA ASN A 79 -20.24 3.87 -0.32
C ASN A 79 -19.11 3.72 -1.35
N SER A 80 -19.12 4.53 -2.39
CA SER A 80 -17.98 4.58 -3.32
C SER A 80 -16.79 5.26 -2.63
N VAL A 81 -15.57 4.97 -3.08
CA VAL A 81 -14.35 5.64 -2.59
C VAL A 81 -14.48 7.16 -2.64
N GLU A 82 -15.18 7.68 -3.66
CA GLU A 82 -15.43 9.10 -3.91
C GLU A 82 -16.42 9.74 -2.92
N ASP A 83 -17.24 8.94 -2.24
CA ASP A 83 -18.21 9.42 -1.25
C ASP A 83 -17.59 9.65 0.13
N LEU A 84 -16.43 9.03 0.39
CA LEU A 84 -15.70 9.17 1.66
C LEU A 84 -14.86 10.47 1.71
N ASP A 85 -14.26 10.87 0.59
CA ASP A 85 -13.43 12.08 0.49
C ASP A 85 -14.24 13.39 0.58
N LYS A 86 -15.58 13.34 0.50
CA LYS A 86 -16.46 14.53 0.54
C LYS A 86 -16.95 14.92 1.94
N LYS A 87 -16.56 14.20 2.99
CA LYS A 87 -17.13 14.41 4.33
C LYS A 87 -16.38 15.42 5.21
N ASP A 88 -15.22 15.90 4.76
CA ASP A 88 -14.40 16.89 5.49
C ASP A 88 -14.66 18.34 5.01
N GLY A 89 -15.94 18.72 4.89
CA GLY A 89 -16.41 20.09 4.61
C GLY A 89 -16.92 20.80 5.85
#